data_AF-A0A674MA86-F1
#
_entry.id   AF-A0A674MA86-F1
#
_cell.length_a   1.000
_cell.length_b   1.000
_cell.length_c   1.000
_cell.angle_alpha   90.00
_cell.angle_beta   90.00
_cell.angle_gamma   90.00
#
_symmetry.space_group_name_H-M   'P 1'
#
loop_
_entity.id
_entity.type
_entity.pdbx_description
1 polymer ?
#
loop_
_entity_poly.entity_id
_entity_poly.type
_entity_poly.pdbx_seq_one_letter_code
_entity_poly.pdbx_strand_id
1 'polypeptide(L)'
;MLSFRQKKTPLPSCRVNHCYFILYQRSSDSFSPLSDVPAPRFLPLRLFTTRSGRTFLFTSESVGEGHADKMCDQISDAVLDAYLKEDPDSRVACECVTKTGMILLVGEVTSKATVDLQKVVRNTVKSIGYDDSSKGFDYKTCNVLVALEPQCAEISDCVFEGRDQEDIGAGDQGLMFGYATDETEECMPLTILLAHKLNYRMKELSRTRECPWILPDSKSQVTVEYQDNKGALEPLRVHTVVLSVQHVPEISLKDIRHHLMEKVVKVVIPAKYLDEKTIYHLLPSGKFLLGGPQSDAGLTGRKIIVDTYGGWGGHGGGAFSGKDYSKVDRSGAYAARWVAKSLVKAGLCRRALVQISYAISVSHPLSISVFHYGTSNRDEDELLQIVQKNFDLRPGVIVKYVQFPQSSCLSLSTQSKIVPLFLQRTRPQASHLPVHCLLWPLWQRGVSLGKTKVSRVLSLGHIPPRNNQVQLCPAIYVF
;
A
#
# COMPACT_ATOMS: atom_id res chain seq x y z
N MET A 1 56.48 -20.63 37.75
CA MET A 1 57.09 -20.91 36.42
C MET A 1 55.99 -21.54 35.56
N LEU A 2 55.55 -21.04 34.41
CA LEU A 2 56.15 -20.20 33.39
C LEU A 2 55.07 -19.28 32.78
N SER A 3 55.48 -18.04 32.49
CA SER A 3 54.68 -17.00 31.84
C SER A 3 54.62 -17.25 30.32
N PHE A 4 53.47 -16.98 29.69
CA PHE A 4 53.43 -16.74 28.24
C PHE A 4 52.91 -15.34 27.94
N ARG A 5 53.77 -14.60 27.24
CA ARG A 5 53.65 -13.20 26.82
C ARG A 5 52.53 -13.01 25.79
N GLN A 6 51.64 -12.05 26.03
CA GLN A 6 50.83 -11.44 24.97
C GLN A 6 51.73 -10.57 24.08
N LYS A 7 51.84 -10.92 22.79
CA LYS A 7 52.39 -10.03 21.77
C LYS A 7 51.34 -8.96 21.45
N LYS A 8 51.63 -7.70 21.81
CA LYS A 8 50.93 -6.52 21.28
C LYS A 8 51.40 -6.27 19.85
N THR A 9 50.52 -6.39 18.87
CA THR A 9 50.67 -5.83 17.52
C THR A 9 50.12 -4.39 17.53
N PRO A 10 50.81 -3.40 16.93
CA PRO A 10 50.30 -2.04 16.83
C PRO A 10 49.29 -1.92 15.67
N LEU A 11 48.13 -1.32 15.97
CA LEU A 11 47.13 -0.90 14.99
C LEU A 11 47.67 0.27 14.13
N PRO A 12 47.40 0.32 12.82
CA PRO A 12 47.79 1.45 11.98
C PRO A 12 46.90 2.67 12.29
N SER A 13 47.53 3.84 12.35
CA SER A 13 46.88 5.13 12.58
C SER A 13 45.99 5.54 11.41
N CYS A 14 44.70 5.76 11.69
CA CYS A 14 43.78 6.45 10.78
C CYS A 14 44.25 7.90 10.59
N ARG A 15 44.67 8.23 9.37
CA ARG A 15 44.83 9.63 8.94
C ARG A 15 43.44 10.25 8.78
N VAL A 16 43.19 11.30 9.55
CA VAL A 16 42.03 12.18 9.42
C VAL A 16 42.26 13.06 8.18
N ASN A 17 41.57 12.76 7.08
CA ASN A 17 41.50 13.68 5.94
C ASN A 17 40.64 14.88 6.33
N HIS A 18 41.28 16.04 6.47
CA HIS A 18 40.61 17.32 6.61
C HIS A 18 39.90 17.66 5.29
N CYS A 19 38.58 17.79 5.33
CA CYS A 19 37.80 18.43 4.27
C CYS A 19 38.15 19.92 4.24
N TYR A 20 38.67 20.39 3.11
CA TYR A 20 38.84 21.81 2.82
C TYR A 20 37.47 22.50 2.74
N PHE A 21 37.21 23.40 3.70
CA PHE A 21 36.21 24.44 3.56
C PHE A 21 36.78 25.54 2.66
N ILE A 22 36.22 25.72 1.46
CA ILE A 22 36.48 26.91 0.64
C ILE A 22 35.56 28.02 1.16
N LEU A 23 36.11 28.86 2.04
CA LEU A 23 35.54 30.15 2.42
C LEU A 23 35.95 31.17 1.36
N TYR A 24 34.98 31.66 0.59
CA TYR A 24 35.16 32.84 -0.27
C TYR A 24 35.22 34.10 0.63
N GLN A 25 36.42 34.53 1.00
CA GLN A 25 36.66 35.91 1.44
C GLN A 25 36.68 36.80 0.19
N ARG A 26 35.75 37.76 0.10
CA ARG A 26 35.88 38.89 -0.83
C ARG A 26 36.46 40.07 -0.07
N SER A 27 37.64 40.48 -0.51
CA SER A 27 38.33 41.70 -0.12
C SER A 27 37.52 42.94 -0.50
N SER A 28 37.52 43.90 0.41
CA SER A 28 37.10 45.28 0.22
C SER A 28 38.14 46.02 -0.61
N ASP A 29 37.75 46.54 -1.78
CA ASP A 29 38.53 47.56 -2.48
C ASP A 29 37.63 48.58 -3.19
N SER A 30 37.86 49.83 -2.78
CA SER A 30 37.80 51.12 -3.49
C SER A 30 36.68 51.48 -4.49
N PHE A 31 36.09 52.64 -4.23
CA PHE A 31 35.21 53.45 -5.07
C PHE A 31 35.89 53.95 -6.35
N SER A 32 35.15 53.92 -7.47
CA SER A 32 35.18 54.97 -8.52
C SER A 32 33.86 54.96 -9.32
N PRO A 33 33.31 56.11 -9.73
CA PRO A 33 31.99 56.19 -10.36
C PRO A 33 32.14 56.20 -11.89
N LEU A 34 31.44 55.29 -12.58
CA LEU A 34 31.20 55.41 -14.01
C LEU A 34 29.73 55.18 -14.31
N SER A 35 29.20 56.14 -15.05
CA SER A 35 27.86 56.32 -15.56
C SER A 35 27.44 55.24 -16.57
N ASP A 36 26.13 55.18 -16.80
CA ASP A 36 25.41 54.49 -17.88
C ASP A 36 25.06 53.01 -17.66
N VAL A 37 23.96 52.78 -16.92
CA VAL A 37 23.23 51.51 -16.94
C VAL A 37 22.03 51.63 -17.90
N PRO A 38 21.97 50.88 -19.01
CA PRO A 38 20.77 50.83 -19.85
C PRO A 38 19.68 50.02 -19.17
N ALA A 39 18.42 50.44 -19.35
CA ALA A 39 17.23 49.83 -18.76
C ALA A 39 17.17 48.29 -18.97
N PRO A 40 16.68 47.53 -17.98
CA PRO A 40 16.62 46.08 -18.09
C PRO A 40 15.64 45.69 -19.21
N ARG A 41 16.16 45.01 -20.23
CA ARG A 41 15.35 44.32 -21.23
C ARG A 41 14.55 43.23 -20.51
N PHE A 42 13.22 43.34 -20.54
CA PHE A 42 12.32 42.26 -20.17
C PHE A 42 12.67 41.03 -21.01
N LEU A 43 13.28 40.02 -20.37
CA LEU A 43 13.37 38.68 -20.91
C LEU A 43 11.94 38.13 -21.01
N PRO A 44 11.51 37.58 -22.16
CA PRO A 44 10.19 36.96 -22.23
C PRO A 44 10.16 35.79 -21.25
N LEU A 45 9.06 35.69 -20.49
CA LEU A 45 8.74 34.50 -19.69
C LEU A 45 9.00 33.27 -20.55
N ARG A 46 9.99 32.45 -20.17
CA ARG A 46 10.06 31.08 -20.68
C ARG A 46 8.76 30.41 -20.25
N LEU A 47 7.84 30.22 -21.20
CA LEU A 47 6.79 29.22 -21.03
C LEU A 47 7.50 27.93 -20.59
N PHE A 48 7.15 27.42 -19.42
CA PHE A 48 7.45 26.05 -19.07
C PHE A 48 6.76 25.19 -20.13
N THR A 49 7.51 24.78 -21.14
CA THR A 49 7.03 23.79 -22.10
C THR A 49 6.85 22.50 -21.30
N THR A 50 5.59 22.19 -21.00
CA THR A 50 5.21 20.89 -20.45
C THR A 50 5.81 19.85 -21.39
N ARG A 51 6.71 18.99 -20.91
CA ARG A 51 7.35 17.92 -21.69
C ARG A 51 6.34 16.79 -21.99
N SER A 52 5.17 17.11 -22.52
CA SER A 52 4.15 16.14 -22.89
C SER A 52 4.63 15.27 -24.04
N GLY A 53 4.37 13.97 -23.98
CA GLY A 53 4.66 13.01 -25.05
C GLY A 53 5.97 12.23 -24.91
N ARG A 54 6.79 12.50 -23.87
CA ARG A 54 7.97 11.67 -23.58
C ARG A 54 7.53 10.28 -23.12
N THR A 55 8.11 9.24 -23.72
CA THR A 55 7.97 7.87 -23.23
C THR A 55 9.10 7.50 -22.27
N PHE A 56 8.80 6.61 -21.33
CA PHE A 56 9.78 6.05 -20.40
C PHE A 56 9.32 4.68 -19.90
N LEU A 57 10.27 3.91 -19.35
CA LEU A 57 9.99 2.62 -18.72
C LEU A 57 9.91 2.78 -17.21
N PHE A 58 8.94 2.12 -16.60
CA PHE A 58 8.84 2.00 -15.15
C PHE A 58 8.56 0.55 -14.75
N THR A 59 9.15 0.12 -13.64
CA THR A 59 9.11 -1.27 -13.20
C THR A 59 8.60 -1.36 -11.77
N SER A 60 7.68 -2.29 -11.51
CA SER A 60 7.29 -2.69 -10.17
C SER A 60 7.41 -4.20 -10.01
N GLU A 61 7.66 -4.66 -8.78
CA GLU A 61 7.69 -6.09 -8.45
C GLU A 61 6.64 -6.45 -7.39
N SER A 62 6.40 -7.75 -7.26
CA SER A 62 5.53 -8.34 -6.25
C SER A 62 5.98 -9.76 -5.91
N VAL A 63 5.63 -10.24 -4.72
CA VAL A 63 6.02 -11.59 -4.22
C VAL A 63 4.83 -12.33 -3.64
N GLY A 64 4.66 -13.61 -3.99
CA GLY A 64 3.53 -14.46 -3.58
C GLY A 64 3.47 -14.74 -2.07
N GLU A 65 2.36 -15.34 -1.65
CA GLU A 65 2.06 -15.62 -0.23
C GLU A 65 3.12 -16.51 0.46
N GLY A 66 3.84 -17.36 -0.28
CA GLY A 66 4.91 -18.20 0.28
C GLY A 66 6.29 -17.57 0.32
N HIS A 67 6.48 -16.37 -0.21
CA HIS A 67 7.75 -15.65 -0.05
C HIS A 67 8.06 -15.45 1.44
N ALA A 68 9.29 -15.74 1.88
CA ALA A 68 9.64 -15.75 3.31
C ALA A 68 9.24 -14.45 4.05
N ASP A 69 9.60 -13.27 3.52
CA ASP A 69 9.16 -11.98 4.09
C ASP A 69 7.64 -11.83 4.14
N LYS A 70 6.92 -12.22 3.07
CA LYS A 70 5.47 -12.06 2.99
C LYS A 70 4.75 -13.06 3.88
N MET A 71 5.35 -14.22 4.15
CA MET A 71 4.90 -15.16 5.17
C MET A 71 5.03 -14.53 6.57
N CYS A 72 6.12 -13.82 6.87
CA CYS A 72 6.26 -13.09 8.13
C CYS A 72 5.18 -12.00 8.29
N ASP A 73 4.93 -11.22 7.24
CA ASP A 73 3.83 -10.24 7.24
C ASP A 73 2.47 -10.87 7.56
N GLN A 74 2.17 -12.01 6.92
CA GLN A 74 0.93 -12.76 7.17
C GLN A 74 0.85 -13.31 8.59
N ILE A 75 1.95 -13.81 9.13
CA ILE A 75 1.98 -14.31 10.50
C ILE A 75 1.76 -13.15 11.49
N SER A 76 2.47 -12.03 11.31
CA SER A 76 2.32 -10.83 12.12
C SER A 76 0.88 -10.32 12.14
N ASP A 77 0.22 -10.24 10.98
CA ASP A 77 -1.18 -9.81 10.92
C ASP A 77 -2.18 -10.87 11.41
N ALA A 78 -1.88 -12.16 11.28
CA ALA A 78 -2.70 -13.21 11.89
C ALA A 78 -2.67 -13.14 13.42
N VAL A 79 -1.51 -12.80 14.00
CA VAL A 79 -1.36 -12.56 15.44
C VAL A 79 -2.16 -11.33 15.85
N LEU A 80 -2.02 -10.21 15.13
CA LEU A 80 -2.84 -9.02 15.36
C LEU A 80 -4.34 -9.33 15.33
N ASP A 81 -4.80 -10.05 14.30
CA ASP A 81 -6.22 -10.43 14.17
C ASP A 81 -6.70 -11.28 15.34
N ALA A 82 -5.87 -12.22 15.80
CA ALA A 82 -6.23 -13.08 16.92
C ALA A 82 -6.42 -12.28 18.21
N TYR A 83 -5.56 -11.29 18.46
CA TYR A 83 -5.70 -10.37 19.60
C TYR A 83 -6.91 -9.45 19.46
N LEU A 84 -7.06 -8.76 18.33
CA LEU A 84 -8.18 -7.82 18.09
C LEU A 84 -9.55 -8.49 18.10
N LYS A 85 -9.62 -9.77 17.75
CA LYS A 85 -10.88 -10.54 17.77
C LYS A 85 -11.42 -10.74 19.19
N GLU A 86 -10.54 -10.90 20.18
CA GLU A 86 -10.92 -11.12 21.58
C GLU A 86 -10.89 -9.82 22.40
N ASP A 87 -9.96 -8.92 22.09
CA ASP A 87 -9.80 -7.61 22.73
C ASP A 87 -9.54 -6.53 21.66
N PRO A 88 -10.58 -5.80 21.22
CA PRO A 88 -10.47 -4.76 20.19
C PRO A 88 -9.51 -3.61 20.55
N ASP A 89 -9.20 -3.42 21.85
CA ASP A 89 -8.28 -2.40 22.34
C ASP A 89 -6.83 -2.92 22.47
N SER A 90 -6.56 -4.11 21.95
CA SER A 90 -5.23 -4.72 21.98
C SER A 90 -4.19 -3.80 21.32
N ARG A 91 -3.08 -3.60 22.03
CA ARG A 91 -1.91 -2.86 21.55
C ARG A 91 -0.90 -3.88 21.06
N VAL A 92 -0.64 -3.90 19.76
CA VAL A 92 0.12 -4.96 19.10
C VAL A 92 1.19 -4.34 18.22
N ALA A 93 2.43 -4.78 18.43
CA ALA A 93 3.60 -4.57 17.59
C ALA A 93 4.34 -5.91 17.46
N CYS A 94 3.75 -6.83 16.69
CA CYS A 94 4.27 -8.20 16.54
C CYS A 94 5.10 -8.32 15.25
N GLU A 95 6.41 -8.47 15.40
CA GLU A 95 7.32 -8.81 14.32
C GLU A 95 7.46 -10.34 14.19
N CYS A 96 7.74 -10.80 12.98
CA CYS A 96 7.99 -12.20 12.69
C CYS A 96 9.30 -12.35 11.90
N VAL A 97 10.12 -13.30 12.33
CA VAL A 97 11.34 -13.73 11.63
C VAL A 97 11.21 -15.21 11.30
N THR A 98 11.60 -15.61 10.10
CA THR A 98 11.61 -17.01 9.71
C THR A 98 12.89 -17.40 8.98
N LYS A 99 13.34 -18.62 9.27
CA LYS A 99 14.40 -19.33 8.53
C LYS A 99 14.09 -20.83 8.56
N THR A 100 14.95 -21.67 7.99
CA THR A 100 14.81 -23.13 7.93
C THR A 100 14.26 -23.72 9.23
N GLY A 101 13.01 -24.21 9.17
CA GLY A 101 12.35 -24.89 10.29
C GLY A 101 12.00 -24.00 11.50
N MET A 102 12.12 -22.67 11.40
CA MET A 102 11.93 -21.75 12.52
C MET A 102 11.01 -20.58 12.15
N ILE A 103 10.09 -20.26 13.06
CA ILE A 103 9.39 -18.99 13.16
C ILE A 103 9.65 -18.41 14.54
N LEU A 104 10.02 -17.14 14.60
CA LEU A 104 10.22 -16.37 15.82
C LEU A 104 9.26 -15.18 15.80
N LEU A 105 8.37 -15.11 16.79
CA LEU A 105 7.59 -13.92 17.08
C LEU A 105 8.36 -13.06 18.09
N VAL A 106 8.48 -11.77 17.81
CA VAL A 106 9.27 -10.80 18.59
C VAL A 106 8.53 -9.47 18.63
N GLY A 107 8.59 -8.76 19.75
CA GLY A 107 8.01 -7.41 19.88
C GLY A 107 7.07 -7.30 21.08
N GLU A 108 6.07 -6.43 20.97
CA GLU A 108 5.27 -6.01 22.12
C GLU A 108 3.77 -6.26 21.91
N VAL A 109 3.12 -6.89 22.89
CA VAL A 109 1.67 -7.05 22.94
C VAL A 109 1.13 -6.79 24.34
N THR A 110 0.24 -5.81 24.46
CA THR A 110 -0.58 -5.59 25.65
C THR A 110 -2.04 -5.83 25.28
N SER A 111 -2.65 -6.86 25.87
CA SER A 111 -4.01 -7.28 25.57
C SER A 111 -4.61 -8.07 26.75
N LYS A 112 -5.95 -8.08 26.84
CA LYS A 112 -6.73 -8.95 27.74
C LYS A 112 -7.03 -10.32 27.10
N ALA A 113 -6.78 -10.48 25.81
CA ALA A 113 -7.06 -11.71 25.06
C ALA A 113 -6.15 -12.87 25.49
N THR A 114 -6.63 -14.09 25.30
CA THR A 114 -5.85 -15.32 25.53
C THR A 114 -5.66 -16.05 24.21
N VAL A 115 -4.57 -15.73 23.51
CA VAL A 115 -4.31 -16.23 22.16
C VAL A 115 -3.37 -17.44 22.15
N ASP A 116 -3.80 -18.53 21.51
CA ASP A 116 -2.93 -19.67 21.18
C ASP A 116 -2.05 -19.33 19.96
N LEU A 117 -0.89 -18.71 20.22
CA LEU A 117 0.05 -18.28 19.19
C LEU A 117 0.62 -19.45 18.37
N GLN A 118 0.80 -20.63 18.95
CA GLN A 118 1.25 -21.82 18.22
C GLN A 118 0.24 -22.17 17.13
N LYS A 119 -1.04 -22.23 17.49
CA LYS A 119 -2.12 -22.53 16.55
C LYS A 119 -2.29 -21.45 15.50
N VAL A 120 -2.21 -20.16 15.86
CA VAL A 120 -2.29 -19.04 14.91
C VAL A 120 -1.19 -19.14 13.86
N VAL A 121 0.08 -19.23 14.29
CA VAL A 121 1.24 -19.33 13.38
C VAL A 121 1.10 -20.54 12.45
N ARG A 122 0.83 -21.73 13.01
CA ARG A 122 0.75 -22.96 12.23
C ARG A 122 -0.41 -22.96 11.24
N ASN A 123 -1.56 -22.41 11.61
CA ASN A 123 -2.69 -22.29 10.69
C ASN A 123 -2.40 -21.33 9.54
N THR A 124 -1.70 -20.22 9.80
CA THR A 124 -1.26 -19.28 8.76
C THR A 124 -0.33 -19.98 7.77
N VAL A 125 0.74 -20.65 8.26
CA VAL A 125 1.69 -21.40 7.41
C VAL A 125 0.98 -22.51 6.59
N LYS A 126 0.05 -23.23 7.22
CA LYS A 126 -0.79 -24.23 6.54
C LYS A 126 -1.60 -23.62 5.40
N SER A 127 -2.22 -22.46 5.62
CA SER A 127 -3.05 -21.77 4.62
C SER A 127 -2.25 -21.27 3.41
N ILE A 128 -1.00 -20.87 3.66
CA ILE A 128 -0.01 -20.49 2.64
C ILE A 128 0.39 -21.70 1.79
N GLY A 129 0.35 -22.91 2.35
CA GLY A 129 0.58 -24.17 1.61
C GLY A 129 1.91 -24.85 1.91
N TYR A 130 2.61 -24.42 2.97
CA TYR A 130 3.78 -25.11 3.51
C TYR A 130 3.34 -26.19 4.51
N ASP A 131 3.10 -27.39 3.97
CA ASP A 131 2.49 -28.52 4.66
C ASP A 131 3.30 -29.82 4.57
N ASP A 132 4.54 -29.75 4.06
CA ASP A 132 5.42 -30.90 3.92
C ASP A 132 6.88 -30.44 3.78
N SER A 133 7.82 -31.20 4.34
CA SER A 133 9.25 -30.87 4.31
C SER A 133 9.81 -30.84 2.89
N SER A 134 9.23 -31.57 1.93
CA SER A 134 9.59 -31.52 0.52
C SER A 134 9.40 -30.14 -0.12
N LYS A 135 8.57 -29.28 0.47
CA LYS A 135 8.34 -27.89 0.01
C LYS A 135 9.33 -26.89 0.60
N GLY A 136 10.22 -27.33 1.49
CA GLY A 136 11.19 -26.50 2.20
C GLY A 136 10.70 -25.95 3.55
N PHE A 137 9.42 -26.15 3.90
CA PHE A 137 8.85 -25.76 5.19
C PHE A 137 7.56 -26.51 5.48
N ASP A 138 7.29 -26.81 6.76
CA ASP A 138 6.10 -27.57 7.19
C ASP A 138 5.53 -27.04 8.50
N TYR A 139 4.27 -26.60 8.47
CA TYR A 139 3.55 -26.09 9.65
C TYR A 139 3.44 -27.11 10.80
N LYS A 140 3.51 -28.42 10.52
CA LYS A 140 3.36 -29.47 11.54
C LYS A 140 4.63 -29.65 12.37
N THR A 141 5.79 -29.39 11.79
CA THR A 141 7.09 -29.76 12.35
C THR A 141 8.00 -28.56 12.63
N CYS A 142 7.68 -27.37 12.13
CA CYS A 142 8.49 -26.18 12.41
C CYS A 142 8.49 -25.82 13.91
N ASN A 143 9.62 -25.27 14.35
CA ASN A 143 9.76 -24.63 15.64
C ASN A 143 9.08 -23.25 15.60
N VAL A 144 8.32 -22.92 16.65
CA VAL A 144 7.69 -21.61 16.83
C VAL A 144 8.15 -21.09 18.17
N LEU A 145 9.01 -20.09 18.13
CA LEU A 145 9.57 -19.39 19.27
C LEU A 145 8.79 -18.08 19.48
N VAL A 146 8.57 -17.72 20.74
CA VAL A 146 7.83 -16.51 21.12
C VAL A 146 8.66 -15.74 22.12
N ALA A 147 8.97 -14.49 21.76
CA ALA A 147 9.65 -13.50 22.58
C ALA A 147 8.83 -12.20 22.53
N LEU A 148 7.59 -12.27 23.03
CA LEU A 148 6.67 -11.14 23.12
C LEU A 148 6.62 -10.64 24.57
N GLU A 149 6.73 -9.33 24.75
CA GLU A 149 6.64 -8.65 26.04
C GLU A 149 5.46 -7.65 26.04
N PRO A 150 5.00 -7.16 27.20
CA PRO A 150 4.06 -6.06 27.24
C PRO A 150 4.64 -4.79 26.62
N GLN A 151 3.77 -3.95 26.03
CA GLN A 151 4.18 -2.60 25.59
C GLN A 151 4.70 -1.80 26.79
N CYS A 152 5.77 -1.03 26.56
CA CYS A 152 6.33 -0.12 27.56
C CYS A 152 5.24 0.82 28.15
N ALA A 153 5.25 0.98 29.47
CA ALA A 153 4.32 1.84 30.20
C ALA A 153 4.43 3.30 29.77
N GLU A 154 5.64 3.83 29.57
CA GLU A 154 5.84 5.23 29.14
C GLU A 154 5.21 5.53 27.77
N ILE A 155 5.28 4.57 26.84
CA ILE A 155 4.62 4.67 25.53
C ILE A 155 3.11 4.61 25.69
N SER A 156 2.63 3.68 26.51
CA SER A 156 1.22 3.51 26.82
C SER A 156 0.60 4.79 27.40
N ASP A 157 1.27 5.38 28.39
CA ASP A 157 0.82 6.54 29.14
C ASP A 157 0.72 7.77 28.25
N CYS A 158 1.74 8.04 27.43
CA CYS A 158 1.73 9.21 26.56
C CYS A 158 0.76 9.10 25.38
N VAL A 159 0.43 7.89 24.92
CA VAL A 159 -0.43 7.68 23.75
C VAL A 159 -1.91 7.60 24.13
N PHE A 160 -2.24 6.94 25.25
CA PHE A 160 -3.62 6.56 25.57
C PHE A 160 -4.15 7.13 26.89
N GLU A 161 -3.32 7.19 27.95
CA GLU A 161 -3.83 7.46 29.30
C GLU A 161 -4.39 8.89 29.44
N GLY A 162 -5.56 8.99 30.07
CA GLY A 162 -6.25 10.26 30.30
C GLY A 162 -6.77 10.98 29.05
N ARG A 163 -6.82 10.30 27.89
CA ARG A 163 -7.25 10.86 26.61
C ARG A 163 -8.58 10.27 26.13
N ASP A 164 -9.37 11.10 25.47
CA ASP A 164 -10.54 10.63 24.73
C ASP A 164 -10.11 9.78 23.54
N GLN A 165 -10.95 8.80 23.16
CA GLN A 165 -10.62 7.85 22.08
C GLN A 165 -10.35 8.54 20.73
N GLU A 166 -10.97 9.68 20.46
CA GLU A 166 -10.73 10.47 19.23
C GLU A 166 -9.41 11.24 19.26
N ASP A 167 -8.90 11.55 20.46
CA ASP A 167 -7.73 12.40 20.68
C ASP A 167 -6.53 11.64 21.24
N ILE A 168 -6.51 10.31 21.08
CA ILE A 168 -5.31 9.53 21.32
C ILE A 168 -4.13 10.08 20.52
N GLY A 169 -2.95 10.03 21.11
CA GLY A 169 -1.73 10.44 20.43
C GLY A 169 -1.35 9.46 19.30
N ALA A 170 -0.52 9.92 18.36
CA ALA A 170 0.16 8.98 17.48
C ALA A 170 1.06 8.04 18.30
N GLY A 171 1.03 6.73 17.98
CA GLY A 171 1.80 5.70 18.67
C GLY A 171 3.32 5.80 18.45
N ASP A 172 3.75 6.57 17.45
CA ASP A 172 5.15 6.89 17.17
C ASP A 172 5.21 8.17 16.33
N GLN A 173 6.41 8.76 16.20
CA GLN A 173 6.69 9.71 15.14
C GLN A 173 6.84 9.01 13.79
N GLY A 174 6.64 9.75 12.71
CA GLY A 174 6.90 9.22 11.37
C GLY A 174 6.28 10.06 10.29
N LEU A 175 6.55 9.67 9.05
CA LEU A 175 5.95 10.25 7.85
C LEU A 175 5.35 9.13 7.01
N MET A 176 4.21 9.38 6.38
CA MET A 176 3.44 8.40 5.62
C MET A 176 3.02 9.02 4.29
N PHE A 177 2.84 8.18 3.28
CA PHE A 177 2.43 8.62 1.95
C PHE A 177 1.20 7.87 1.43
N GLY A 178 0.29 8.65 0.87
CA GLY A 178 -0.84 8.22 0.08
C GLY A 178 -0.60 8.52 -1.39
N TYR A 179 -0.78 7.56 -2.28
CA TYR A 179 -0.68 7.82 -3.71
C TYR A 179 -1.92 7.34 -4.43
N ALA A 180 -2.35 8.05 -5.48
CA ALA A 180 -3.37 7.62 -6.41
C ALA A 180 -3.09 8.16 -7.82
N THR A 181 -3.54 7.41 -8.82
CA THR A 181 -3.38 7.69 -10.26
C THR A 181 -4.64 7.24 -10.97
N ASP A 182 -5.04 7.87 -12.07
CA ASP A 182 -6.24 7.52 -12.84
C ASP A 182 -6.00 6.48 -13.94
N GLU A 183 -4.76 5.98 -14.07
CA GLU A 183 -4.37 5.02 -15.12
C GLU A 183 -5.08 3.65 -15.02
N THR A 184 -5.66 3.32 -13.85
CA THR A 184 -6.50 2.15 -13.63
C THR A 184 -7.76 2.50 -12.85
N GLU A 185 -8.79 1.66 -12.94
CA GLU A 185 -10.05 1.86 -12.21
C GLU A 185 -9.84 1.83 -10.68
N GLU A 186 -8.91 0.98 -10.22
CA GLU A 186 -8.54 0.83 -8.81
C GLU A 186 -7.76 2.04 -8.26
N CYS A 187 -7.45 3.01 -9.12
CA CYS A 187 -6.57 4.14 -8.87
C CYS A 187 -5.15 3.75 -8.42
N MET A 188 -4.62 2.66 -8.97
CA MET A 188 -3.29 2.11 -8.67
C MET A 188 -2.40 2.12 -9.92
N PRO A 189 -1.06 2.16 -9.77
CA PRO A 189 -0.18 1.98 -10.91
C PRO A 189 -0.38 0.62 -11.58
N LEU A 190 -0.44 0.59 -12.92
CA LEU A 190 -0.66 -0.64 -13.68
C LEU A 190 0.48 -1.65 -13.45
N THR A 191 1.71 -1.18 -13.26
CA THR A 191 2.89 -2.04 -13.02
C THR A 191 2.72 -2.92 -11.78
N ILE A 192 2.40 -2.32 -10.62
CA ILE A 192 2.24 -3.07 -9.36
C ILE A 192 0.96 -3.92 -9.38
N LEU A 193 -0.11 -3.41 -9.99
CA LEU A 193 -1.37 -4.14 -10.11
C LEU A 193 -1.20 -5.43 -10.92
N LEU A 194 -0.50 -5.38 -12.06
CA LEU A 194 -0.21 -6.57 -12.87
C LEU A 194 0.72 -7.53 -12.11
N ALA A 195 1.77 -7.03 -11.45
CA ALA A 195 2.68 -7.87 -10.66
C ALA A 195 1.93 -8.64 -9.55
N HIS A 196 1.02 -7.99 -8.83
CA HIS A 196 0.17 -8.68 -7.85
C HIS A 196 -0.74 -9.73 -8.52
N LYS A 197 -1.44 -9.37 -9.59
CA LYS A 197 -2.38 -10.27 -10.28
C LYS A 197 -1.67 -11.51 -10.85
N LEU A 198 -0.41 -11.40 -11.28
CA LEU A 198 0.41 -12.53 -11.76
C LEU A 198 0.69 -13.53 -10.63
N ASN A 199 1.13 -13.07 -9.46
CA ASN A 199 1.36 -13.94 -8.30
C ASN A 199 0.05 -14.56 -7.77
N TYR A 200 -1.02 -13.77 -7.71
CA TYR A 200 -2.35 -14.26 -7.33
C TYR A 200 -2.80 -15.41 -8.25
N ARG A 201 -2.64 -15.26 -9.57
CA ARG A 201 -2.97 -16.30 -10.54
C ARG A 201 -2.10 -17.56 -10.37
N MET A 202 -0.81 -17.43 -10.07
CA MET A 202 0.04 -18.59 -9.77
C MET A 202 -0.44 -19.34 -8.51
N LYS A 203 -0.81 -18.60 -7.46
CA LYS A 203 -1.38 -19.19 -6.24
C LYS A 203 -2.72 -19.89 -6.50
N GLU A 204 -3.58 -19.29 -7.31
CA GLU A 204 -4.86 -19.89 -7.72
C GLU A 204 -4.63 -21.22 -8.45
N LEU A 205 -3.74 -21.24 -9.45
CA LEU A 205 -3.41 -22.46 -10.21
C LEU A 205 -2.82 -23.58 -9.33
N SER A 206 -2.04 -23.22 -8.31
CA SER A 206 -1.54 -24.17 -7.31
C SER A 206 -2.69 -24.73 -6.45
N ARG A 207 -3.57 -23.86 -5.95
CA ARG A 207 -4.73 -24.22 -5.11
C ARG A 207 -5.75 -25.09 -5.84
N THR A 208 -6.08 -24.77 -7.09
CA THR A 208 -7.02 -25.54 -7.92
C THR A 208 -6.40 -26.83 -8.46
N ARG A 209 -5.10 -27.06 -8.22
CA ARG A 209 -4.34 -28.21 -8.71
C ARG A 209 -4.25 -28.28 -10.24
N GLU A 210 -4.54 -27.18 -10.93
CA GLU A 210 -4.37 -27.08 -12.40
C GLU A 210 -2.87 -27.03 -12.77
N CYS A 211 -2.05 -26.42 -11.91
CA CYS A 211 -0.60 -26.49 -11.97
C CYS A 211 -0.08 -27.00 -10.61
N PRO A 212 -0.18 -28.31 -10.33
CA PRO A 212 0.16 -28.87 -9.03
C PRO A 212 1.68 -28.83 -8.74
N TRP A 213 2.48 -28.52 -9.76
CA TRP A 213 3.92 -28.35 -9.69
C TRP A 213 4.35 -27.00 -9.09
N ILE A 214 3.44 -26.02 -8.98
CA ILE A 214 3.72 -24.71 -8.37
C ILE A 214 3.74 -24.84 -6.84
N LEU A 215 4.88 -24.49 -6.25
CA LEU A 215 5.08 -24.38 -4.80
C LEU A 215 4.88 -22.93 -4.30
N PRO A 216 4.76 -22.69 -2.98
CA PRO A 216 4.25 -21.42 -2.46
C PRO A 216 5.08 -20.16 -2.75
N ASP A 217 6.42 -20.27 -2.88
CA ASP A 217 7.30 -19.11 -3.07
C ASP A 217 7.32 -18.65 -4.53
N SER A 218 6.95 -17.39 -4.78
CA SER A 218 6.94 -16.81 -6.13
C SER A 218 7.27 -15.33 -6.12
N LYS A 219 7.81 -14.85 -7.24
CA LYS A 219 8.14 -13.45 -7.51
C LYS A 219 7.71 -13.09 -8.92
N SER A 220 7.22 -11.87 -9.10
CA SER A 220 6.88 -11.31 -10.39
C SER A 220 7.39 -9.88 -10.51
N GLN A 221 7.80 -9.48 -11.70
CA GLN A 221 8.16 -8.09 -11.99
C GLN A 221 7.58 -7.70 -13.35
N VAL A 222 7.02 -6.50 -13.43
CA VAL A 222 6.42 -5.96 -14.65
C VAL A 222 6.99 -4.59 -14.94
N THR A 223 7.57 -4.45 -16.12
CA THR A 223 8.02 -3.18 -16.70
C THR A 223 7.01 -2.73 -17.73
N VAL A 224 6.49 -1.52 -17.59
CA VAL A 224 5.53 -0.90 -18.52
C VAL A 224 6.18 0.32 -19.15
N GLU A 225 5.93 0.48 -20.44
CA GLU A 225 6.21 1.71 -21.16
C GLU A 225 5.05 2.69 -21.00
N TYR A 226 5.35 3.88 -20.48
CA TYR A 226 4.40 4.94 -20.23
C TYR A 226 4.66 6.13 -21.13
N GLN A 227 3.61 6.88 -21.43
CA GLN A 227 3.69 8.23 -21.96
C GLN A 227 3.27 9.24 -20.88
N ASP A 228 4.05 10.32 -20.75
CA ASP A 228 3.65 11.48 -19.94
C ASP A 228 2.61 12.32 -20.69
N ASN A 229 1.40 12.41 -20.14
CA ASN A 229 0.32 13.27 -20.60
C ASN A 229 0.07 14.40 -19.59
N LYS A 230 0.90 15.43 -19.65
CA LYS A 230 0.81 16.64 -18.81
C LYS A 230 0.76 16.29 -17.32
N GLY A 231 1.66 15.41 -16.90
CA GLY A 231 1.74 14.92 -15.54
C GLY A 231 0.92 13.65 -15.31
N ALA A 232 -0.14 13.35 -16.06
CA ALA A 232 -0.80 12.04 -15.95
C ALA A 232 0.01 10.96 -16.66
N LEU A 233 -0.08 9.70 -16.22
CA LEU A 233 0.62 8.59 -16.86
C LEU A 233 -0.33 7.74 -17.68
N GLU A 234 0.02 7.52 -18.93
CA GLU A 234 -0.73 6.67 -19.84
C GLU A 234 0.09 5.41 -20.15
N PRO A 235 -0.34 4.23 -19.67
CA PRO A 235 0.32 2.97 -20.00
C PRO A 235 0.11 2.64 -21.48
N LEU A 236 1.20 2.47 -22.23
CA LEU A 236 1.16 2.12 -23.64
C LEU A 236 1.20 0.61 -23.85
N ARG A 237 2.19 -0.05 -23.26
CA ARG A 237 2.44 -1.50 -23.42
C ARG A 237 3.30 -2.06 -22.29
N VAL A 238 3.20 -3.37 -22.07
CA VAL A 238 4.12 -4.08 -21.18
C VAL A 238 5.42 -4.34 -21.93
N HIS A 239 6.53 -3.82 -21.40
CA HIS A 239 7.85 -4.00 -21.98
C HIS A 239 8.49 -5.31 -21.57
N THR A 240 8.48 -5.62 -20.27
CA THR A 240 9.13 -6.82 -19.75
C THR A 240 8.28 -7.46 -18.66
N VAL A 241 8.19 -8.78 -18.68
CA VAL A 241 7.61 -9.59 -17.60
C VAL A 241 8.66 -10.56 -17.09
N VAL A 242 8.88 -10.58 -15.77
CA VAL A 242 9.72 -11.57 -15.09
C VAL A 242 8.83 -12.38 -14.16
N LEU A 243 8.91 -13.71 -14.23
CA LEU A 243 8.27 -14.63 -13.29
C LEU A 243 9.29 -15.64 -12.80
N SER A 244 9.41 -15.77 -11.47
CA SER A 244 10.15 -16.86 -10.82
C SER A 244 9.21 -17.52 -9.82
N VAL A 245 9.14 -18.84 -9.85
CA VAL A 245 8.23 -19.60 -9.00
C VAL A 245 8.91 -20.88 -8.57
N GLN A 246 8.82 -21.17 -7.27
CA GLN A 246 9.31 -22.40 -6.70
C GLN A 246 8.51 -23.56 -7.31
N HIS A 247 9.18 -24.64 -7.67
CA HIS A 247 8.54 -25.75 -8.34
C HIS A 247 9.06 -27.12 -7.90
N VAL A 248 8.24 -28.14 -8.10
CA VAL A 248 8.63 -29.54 -7.91
C VAL A 248 9.68 -29.97 -8.96
N PRO A 249 10.57 -30.93 -8.66
CA PRO A 249 11.68 -31.29 -9.54
C PRO A 249 11.28 -32.01 -10.84
N GLU A 250 10.06 -32.55 -10.93
CA GLU A 250 9.63 -33.42 -12.02
C GLU A 250 9.24 -32.66 -13.31
N ILE A 251 8.89 -31.38 -13.22
CA ILE A 251 8.44 -30.60 -14.38
C ILE A 251 9.62 -30.04 -15.19
N SER A 252 9.53 -30.12 -16.52
CA SER A 252 10.56 -29.58 -17.42
C SER A 252 10.49 -28.05 -17.49
N LEU A 253 11.65 -27.39 -17.68
CA LEU A 253 11.71 -25.93 -17.87
C LEU A 253 10.86 -25.46 -19.06
N LYS A 254 10.77 -26.28 -20.12
CA LYS A 254 9.94 -25.99 -21.30
C LYS A 254 8.45 -25.89 -20.90
N ASP A 255 7.96 -26.85 -20.13
CA ASP A 255 6.56 -26.88 -19.70
C ASP A 255 6.25 -25.80 -18.67
N ILE A 256 7.19 -25.51 -17.74
CA ILE A 256 7.06 -24.36 -16.83
C ILE A 256 6.86 -23.08 -17.64
N ARG A 257 7.73 -22.80 -18.62
CA ARG A 257 7.65 -21.58 -19.44
C ARG A 257 6.35 -21.51 -20.22
N HIS A 258 5.91 -22.64 -20.79
CA HIS A 258 4.65 -22.73 -21.50
C HIS A 258 3.45 -22.44 -20.59
N HIS A 259 3.37 -23.09 -19.41
CA HIS A 259 2.31 -22.86 -18.44
C HIS A 259 2.28 -21.43 -17.91
N LEU A 260 3.45 -20.86 -17.57
CA LEU A 260 3.54 -19.47 -17.13
C LEU A 260 3.06 -18.51 -18.23
N MET A 261 3.38 -18.77 -19.50
CA MET A 261 2.91 -17.94 -20.60
C MET A 261 1.38 -18.04 -20.78
N GLU A 262 0.87 -19.25 -21.01
CA GLU A 262 -0.53 -19.46 -21.41
C GLU A 262 -1.52 -19.29 -20.27
N LYS A 263 -1.17 -19.73 -19.06
CA LYS A 263 -2.11 -19.80 -17.93
C LYS A 263 -1.96 -18.64 -16.94
N VAL A 264 -0.85 -17.90 -16.99
CA VAL A 264 -0.56 -16.78 -16.08
C VAL A 264 -0.48 -15.47 -16.85
N VAL A 265 0.51 -15.31 -17.73
CA VAL A 265 0.77 -14.03 -18.41
C VAL A 265 -0.40 -13.62 -19.31
N LYS A 266 -0.82 -14.48 -20.24
CA LYS A 266 -1.91 -14.18 -21.19
C LYS A 266 -3.28 -14.08 -20.54
N VAL A 267 -3.47 -14.71 -19.38
CA VAL A 267 -4.72 -14.64 -18.61
C VAL A 267 -4.80 -13.33 -17.83
N VAL A 268 -3.69 -12.87 -17.26
CA VAL A 268 -3.66 -11.70 -16.37
C VAL A 268 -3.47 -10.39 -17.13
N ILE A 269 -2.55 -10.35 -18.10
CA ILE A 269 -2.20 -9.12 -18.79
C ILE A 269 -3.14 -8.95 -20.00
N PRO A 270 -3.91 -7.85 -20.07
CA PRO A 270 -4.77 -7.58 -21.22
C PRO A 270 -3.97 -7.60 -22.54
N ALA A 271 -4.50 -8.29 -23.55
CA ALA A 271 -3.82 -8.48 -24.84
C ALA A 271 -3.41 -7.16 -25.51
N LYS A 272 -4.16 -6.07 -25.29
CA LYS A 272 -3.81 -4.72 -25.80
C LYS A 272 -2.46 -4.18 -25.33
N TYR A 273 -1.91 -4.72 -24.24
CA TYR A 273 -0.60 -4.32 -23.70
C TYR A 273 0.52 -5.29 -24.09
N LEU A 274 0.21 -6.41 -24.76
CA LEU A 274 1.18 -7.41 -25.17
C LEU A 274 1.38 -7.33 -26.69
N ASP A 275 2.64 -7.41 -27.12
CA ASP A 275 3.03 -7.43 -28.52
C ASP A 275 4.27 -8.29 -28.76
N GLU A 276 4.69 -8.39 -30.02
CA GLU A 276 5.86 -9.17 -30.45
C GLU A 276 7.19 -8.69 -29.85
N LYS A 277 7.24 -7.45 -29.34
CA LYS A 277 8.43 -6.85 -28.72
C LYS A 277 8.48 -7.04 -27.22
N THR A 278 7.45 -7.64 -26.62
CA THR A 278 7.39 -7.87 -25.18
C THR A 278 8.42 -8.93 -24.78
N ILE A 279 9.24 -8.60 -23.79
CA ILE A 279 10.30 -9.47 -23.30
C ILE A 279 9.78 -10.32 -22.14
N TYR A 280 9.99 -11.63 -22.21
CA TYR A 280 9.53 -12.57 -21.18
C TYR A 280 10.71 -13.33 -20.55
N HIS A 281 10.94 -13.08 -19.26
CA HIS A 281 11.87 -13.84 -18.42
C HIS A 281 11.08 -14.81 -17.53
N LEU A 282 10.73 -15.97 -18.09
CA LEU A 282 9.94 -17.00 -17.41
C LEU A 282 10.87 -18.07 -16.83
N LEU A 283 10.96 -18.09 -15.50
CA LEU A 283 11.93 -18.86 -14.71
C LEU A 283 13.37 -18.68 -15.25
N PRO A 284 13.93 -17.45 -15.19
CA PRO A 284 15.24 -17.16 -15.79
C PRO A 284 16.40 -17.90 -15.11
N SER A 285 16.26 -18.28 -13.84
CA SER A 285 17.25 -19.11 -13.13
C SER A 285 17.36 -20.54 -13.68
N GLY A 286 16.41 -20.97 -14.52
CA GLY A 286 16.31 -22.33 -15.05
C GLY A 286 15.78 -23.35 -14.05
N LYS A 287 16.11 -23.22 -12.76
CA LYS A 287 15.58 -24.04 -11.66
C LYS A 287 15.32 -23.19 -10.43
N PHE A 288 14.26 -23.51 -9.70
CA PHE A 288 13.96 -22.95 -8.38
C PHE A 288 13.27 -24.03 -7.52
N LEU A 289 14.05 -24.99 -7.05
CA LEU A 289 13.54 -26.15 -6.31
C LEU A 289 13.43 -25.85 -4.80
N LEU A 290 14.49 -25.28 -4.23
CA LEU A 290 14.54 -24.86 -2.84
C LEU A 290 14.01 -23.44 -2.72
N GLY A 291 12.92 -23.23 -1.98
CA GLY A 291 12.31 -21.90 -1.78
C GLY A 291 11.84 -21.69 -0.35
N GLY A 292 11.17 -20.57 -0.12
CA GLY A 292 10.67 -20.20 1.21
C GLY A 292 11.79 -19.99 2.24
N PRO A 293 11.49 -20.19 3.54
CA PRO A 293 12.44 -19.92 4.63
C PRO A 293 13.75 -20.73 4.56
N GLN A 294 13.72 -21.90 3.91
CA GLN A 294 14.90 -22.74 3.71
C GLN A 294 15.96 -22.00 2.89
N SER A 295 15.55 -21.32 1.83
CA SER A 295 16.46 -20.65 0.90
C SER A 295 16.75 -19.21 1.29
N ASP A 296 15.75 -18.47 1.79
CA ASP A 296 15.89 -17.05 2.11
C ASP A 296 15.32 -16.75 3.51
N ALA A 297 15.95 -15.84 4.26
CA ALA A 297 15.40 -15.44 5.55
C ALA A 297 14.21 -14.50 5.31
N GLY A 298 13.15 -14.64 6.10
CA GLY A 298 11.99 -13.75 6.04
C GLY A 298 11.89 -12.88 7.28
N LEU A 299 11.55 -11.60 7.09
CA LEU A 299 11.21 -10.67 8.17
C LEU A 299 9.98 -9.84 7.80
N THR A 300 9.13 -9.58 8.79
CA THR A 300 8.01 -8.64 8.68
C THR A 300 8.49 -7.27 8.21
N GLY A 301 7.72 -6.60 7.36
CA GLY A 301 8.05 -5.25 6.91
C GLY A 301 9.20 -5.15 5.91
N ARG A 302 9.65 -6.25 5.30
CA ARG A 302 10.68 -6.24 4.23
C ARG A 302 10.11 -6.17 2.82
N LYS A 303 8.81 -5.90 2.70
CA LYS A 303 8.08 -5.77 1.43
C LYS A 303 7.24 -4.49 1.34
N ILE A 304 7.65 -3.44 2.04
CA ILE A 304 6.94 -2.14 2.10
C ILE A 304 6.60 -1.50 0.74
N ILE A 305 7.46 -1.64 -0.28
CA ILE A 305 7.19 -1.11 -1.62
C ILE A 305 6.21 -2.01 -2.40
N VAL A 306 6.27 -3.33 -2.16
CA VAL A 306 5.28 -4.28 -2.70
C VAL A 306 3.92 -4.04 -2.05
N ASP A 307 3.89 -3.74 -0.76
CA ASP A 307 2.64 -3.48 -0.01
C ASP A 307 1.97 -2.15 -0.36
N THR A 308 2.68 -1.27 -1.06
CA THR A 308 2.19 0.06 -1.42
C THR A 308 2.07 0.24 -2.92
N TYR A 309 2.95 1.04 -3.52
CA TYR A 309 2.75 1.58 -4.87
C TYR A 309 3.80 1.10 -5.86
N GLY A 310 4.60 0.07 -5.52
CA GLY A 310 5.55 -0.54 -6.43
C GLY A 310 6.63 0.41 -6.96
N GLY A 311 7.02 1.40 -6.16
CA GLY A 311 8.02 2.42 -6.49
C GLY A 311 7.44 3.76 -6.92
N TRP A 312 6.13 3.84 -7.17
CA TRP A 312 5.45 5.10 -7.47
C TRP A 312 5.12 5.90 -6.21
N GLY A 313 4.85 7.20 -6.38
CA GLY A 313 4.47 8.08 -5.27
C GLY A 313 5.63 8.29 -4.28
N GLY A 314 5.43 7.88 -3.04
CA GLY A 314 6.41 7.96 -1.95
C GLY A 314 6.19 6.86 -0.92
N HIS A 315 7.18 6.64 -0.05
CA HIS A 315 7.07 5.71 1.07
C HIS A 315 7.76 6.29 2.31
N GLY A 316 7.13 6.08 3.47
CA GLY A 316 7.55 6.70 4.72
C GLY A 316 8.63 5.95 5.51
N GLY A 317 8.74 4.65 5.24
CA GLY A 317 9.68 3.74 5.89
C GLY A 317 9.00 2.76 6.84
N GLY A 318 7.87 3.17 7.44
CA GLY A 318 7.08 2.34 8.34
C GLY A 318 6.45 1.11 7.67
N ALA A 319 6.64 -0.07 8.27
CA ALA A 319 5.93 -1.30 7.91
C ALA A 319 4.49 -1.30 8.45
N PHE A 320 3.62 -2.10 7.83
CA PHE A 320 2.20 -2.19 8.22
C PHE A 320 1.89 -3.40 9.10
N SER A 321 2.31 -4.59 8.68
CA SER A 321 1.87 -5.85 9.27
C SER A 321 2.25 -5.97 10.75
N GLY A 322 1.38 -6.57 11.56
CA GLY A 322 1.62 -6.77 12.99
C GLY A 322 1.42 -5.55 13.88
N LYS A 323 0.92 -4.44 13.33
CA LYS A 323 0.72 -3.18 14.05
C LYS A 323 -0.77 -2.84 14.20
N ASP A 324 -1.20 -2.50 15.43
CA ASP A 324 -2.55 -1.98 15.67
C ASP A 324 -2.73 -0.55 15.12
N TYR A 325 -3.97 -0.04 15.17
CA TYR A 325 -4.34 1.21 14.53
C TYR A 325 -3.65 2.46 15.12
N SER A 326 -3.17 2.40 16.37
CA SER A 326 -2.45 3.53 16.99
C SER A 326 -1.08 3.77 16.35
N LYS A 327 -0.51 2.76 15.68
CA LYS A 327 0.75 2.87 14.94
C LYS A 327 0.47 3.55 13.61
N VAL A 328 0.75 4.85 13.57
CA VAL A 328 0.48 5.73 12.43
C VAL A 328 1.17 5.32 11.14
N ASP A 329 2.22 4.49 11.20
CA ASP A 329 2.80 3.85 10.01
C ASP A 329 1.73 3.19 9.14
N ARG A 330 0.80 2.48 9.78
CA ARG A 330 -0.30 1.77 9.13
C ARG A 330 -1.50 2.69 8.93
N SER A 331 -2.02 3.26 10.02
CA SER A 331 -3.26 4.04 9.98
C SER A 331 -3.12 5.35 9.20
N GLY A 332 -2.01 6.07 9.40
CA GLY A 332 -1.67 7.27 8.65
C GLY A 332 -1.47 7.00 7.16
N ALA A 333 -0.79 5.90 6.79
CA ALA A 333 -0.64 5.52 5.38
C ALA A 333 -1.98 5.16 4.73
N TYR A 334 -2.86 4.44 5.44
CA TYR A 334 -4.19 4.09 4.94
C TYR A 334 -5.07 5.33 4.76
N ALA A 335 -5.04 6.25 5.73
CA ALA A 335 -5.73 7.53 5.63
C ALA A 335 -5.19 8.37 4.47
N ALA A 336 -3.87 8.48 4.31
CA ALA A 336 -3.26 9.19 3.19
C ALA A 336 -3.69 8.61 1.84
N ARG A 337 -3.72 7.27 1.71
CA ARG A 337 -4.24 6.59 0.51
C ARG A 337 -5.70 6.92 0.27
N TRP A 338 -6.52 6.92 1.31
CA TRP A 338 -7.94 7.27 1.23
C TRP A 338 -8.12 8.72 0.73
N VAL A 339 -7.34 9.66 1.24
CA VAL A 339 -7.32 11.05 0.77
C VAL A 339 -6.91 11.12 -0.70
N ALA A 340 -5.75 10.56 -1.08
CA ALA A 340 -5.24 10.61 -2.44
C ALA A 340 -6.23 10.01 -3.45
N LYS A 341 -6.82 8.85 -3.12
CA LYS A 341 -7.82 8.20 -3.96
C LYS A 341 -9.11 9.02 -4.07
N SER A 342 -9.53 9.68 -2.99
CA SER A 342 -10.71 10.54 -2.99
C SER A 342 -10.52 11.76 -3.89
N LEU A 343 -9.34 12.39 -3.86
CA LEU A 343 -9.01 13.51 -4.76
C LEU A 343 -9.10 13.10 -6.24
N VAL A 344 -8.53 11.94 -6.60
CA VAL A 344 -8.58 11.42 -7.97
C VAL A 344 -10.00 11.02 -8.38
N LYS A 345 -10.73 10.31 -7.52
CA LYS A 345 -12.12 9.89 -7.80
C LYS A 345 -13.12 11.05 -7.85
N ALA A 346 -12.84 12.14 -7.14
CA ALA A 346 -13.61 13.38 -7.23
C ALA A 346 -13.33 14.18 -8.52
N GLY A 347 -12.36 13.74 -9.34
CA GLY A 347 -11.95 14.45 -10.56
C GLY A 347 -11.23 15.77 -10.28
N LEU A 348 -10.70 15.96 -9.07
CA LEU A 348 -9.95 17.16 -8.70
C LEU A 348 -8.53 17.13 -9.28
N CYS A 349 -7.95 15.95 -9.43
CA CYS A 349 -6.69 15.72 -10.10
C CYS A 349 -6.68 14.33 -10.76
N ARG A 350 -5.73 14.08 -11.65
CA ARG A 350 -5.52 12.75 -12.26
C ARG A 350 -4.52 11.91 -11.47
N ARG A 351 -3.60 12.57 -10.75
CA ARG A 351 -2.63 11.97 -9.85
C ARG A 351 -2.48 12.78 -8.58
N ALA A 352 -2.35 12.10 -7.45
CA ALA A 352 -2.13 12.72 -6.16
C ALA A 352 -1.09 11.94 -5.35
N LEU A 353 -0.15 12.66 -4.75
CA LEU A 353 0.69 12.19 -3.65
C LEU A 353 0.36 13.04 -2.42
N VAL A 354 0.00 12.39 -1.33
CA VAL A 354 -0.33 13.02 -0.05
C VAL A 354 0.72 12.58 0.96
N GLN A 355 1.38 13.52 1.61
CA GLN A 355 2.27 13.25 2.74
C GLN A 355 1.59 13.67 4.04
N ILE A 356 1.69 12.84 5.07
CA ILE A 356 1.26 13.16 6.43
C ILE A 356 2.41 12.83 7.38
N SER A 357 2.61 13.61 8.44
CA SER A 357 3.60 13.28 9.49
C SER A 357 3.06 13.49 10.90
N TYR A 358 3.61 12.75 11.86
CA TYR A 358 3.25 12.81 13.28
C TYR A 358 4.49 12.87 14.17
N ALA A 359 4.31 13.40 15.38
CA ALA A 359 5.18 13.13 16.52
C ALA A 359 4.44 12.18 17.47
N ILE A 360 5.20 11.32 18.17
CA ILE A 360 4.63 10.47 19.21
C ILE A 360 3.82 11.30 20.21
N SER A 361 2.69 10.77 20.68
CA SER A 361 1.77 11.42 21.63
C SER A 361 1.00 12.63 21.09
N VAL A 362 1.31 13.15 19.90
CA VAL A 362 0.56 14.25 19.26
C VAL A 362 -0.53 13.66 18.36
N SER A 363 -1.79 14.04 18.61
CA SER A 363 -2.95 13.47 17.91
C SER A 363 -3.10 14.04 16.50
N HIS A 364 -2.94 15.36 16.34
CA HIS A 364 -3.01 16.02 15.04
C HIS A 364 -1.70 15.83 14.25
N PRO A 365 -1.75 15.69 12.92
CA PRO A 365 -0.56 15.68 12.09
C PRO A 365 0.29 16.94 12.26
N LEU A 366 1.62 16.80 12.26
CA LEU A 366 2.55 17.92 12.22
C LEU A 366 2.54 18.62 10.86
N SER A 367 2.39 17.84 9.79
CA SER A 367 2.30 18.34 8.44
C SER A 367 1.37 17.50 7.58
N ILE A 368 0.71 18.16 6.63
CA ILE A 368 -0.03 17.55 5.53
C ILE A 368 0.42 18.27 4.26
N SER A 369 0.83 17.52 3.24
CA SER A 369 1.20 18.07 1.93
C SER A 369 0.49 17.31 0.83
N VAL A 370 0.04 18.02 -0.21
CA VAL A 370 -0.66 17.46 -1.36
C VAL A 370 0.10 17.84 -2.62
N PHE A 371 0.50 16.86 -3.41
CA PHE A 371 1.18 17.07 -4.68
C PHE A 371 0.33 16.48 -5.81
N HIS A 372 -0.04 17.29 -6.80
CA HIS A 372 -0.94 16.85 -7.88
C HIS A 372 -0.23 16.67 -9.24
N TYR A 373 1.09 16.81 -9.28
CA TYR A 373 1.92 16.59 -10.48
C TYR A 373 1.50 17.42 -11.70
N GLY A 374 0.91 18.60 -11.52
CA GLY A 374 0.37 19.41 -12.63
C GLY A 374 -0.95 18.90 -13.22
N THR A 375 -1.58 17.88 -12.62
CA THR A 375 -2.81 17.24 -13.16
C THR A 375 -4.14 17.81 -12.63
N SER A 376 -4.09 18.94 -11.94
CA SER A 376 -5.23 19.63 -11.34
C SER A 376 -5.36 21.02 -11.97
N ASN A 377 -6.59 21.54 -12.04
CA ASN A 377 -6.85 22.94 -12.37
C ASN A 377 -6.82 23.86 -11.13
N ARG A 378 -6.75 23.27 -9.94
CA ARG A 378 -6.54 23.94 -8.64
C ARG A 378 -5.09 23.81 -8.23
N ASP A 379 -4.58 24.78 -7.51
CA ASP A 379 -3.25 24.67 -6.91
C ASP A 379 -3.23 23.69 -5.71
N GLU A 380 -2.02 23.38 -5.24
CA GLU A 380 -1.80 22.42 -4.14
C GLU A 380 -2.35 22.95 -2.80
N ASP A 381 -2.40 24.26 -2.59
CA ASP A 381 -2.92 24.89 -1.38
C ASP A 381 -4.45 24.79 -1.31
N GLU A 382 -5.15 25.01 -2.42
CA GLU A 382 -6.59 24.79 -2.53
C GLU A 382 -6.95 23.33 -2.27
N LEU A 383 -6.19 22.38 -2.83
CA LEU A 383 -6.41 20.96 -2.58
C LEU A 383 -6.16 20.61 -1.10
N LEU A 384 -5.11 21.16 -0.48
CA LEU A 384 -4.84 20.97 0.94
C LEU A 384 -6.00 21.48 1.81
N GLN A 385 -6.56 22.65 1.51
CA GLN A 385 -7.74 23.18 2.23
C GLN A 385 -8.96 22.26 2.06
N ILE A 386 -9.17 21.69 0.88
CA ILE A 386 -10.24 20.70 0.66
C ILE A 386 -9.99 19.48 1.54
N VAL A 387 -8.76 18.97 1.60
CA VAL A 387 -8.41 17.83 2.46
C VAL A 387 -8.70 18.15 3.93
N GLN A 388 -8.20 19.27 4.45
CA GLN A 388 -8.39 19.66 5.86
C GLN A 388 -9.85 19.87 6.24
N LYS A 389 -10.72 20.27 5.32
CA LYS A 389 -12.16 20.43 5.56
C LYS A 389 -12.95 19.11 5.55
N ASN A 390 -12.41 18.06 4.93
CA ASN A 390 -13.13 16.81 4.70
C ASN A 390 -12.56 15.60 5.45
N PHE A 391 -11.32 15.69 5.93
CA PHE A 391 -10.62 14.59 6.59
C PHE A 391 -10.07 15.03 7.94
N ASP A 392 -10.54 14.39 9.00
CA ASP A 392 -9.86 14.41 10.29
C ASP A 392 -8.87 13.25 10.32
N LEU A 393 -7.59 13.60 10.43
CA LEU A 393 -6.47 12.67 10.33
C LEU A 393 -5.90 12.33 11.71
N ARG A 394 -6.62 12.59 12.81
CA ARG A 394 -6.21 12.07 14.11
C ARG A 394 -6.33 10.54 14.15
N PRO A 395 -5.38 9.79 14.73
CA PRO A 395 -5.42 8.32 14.75
C PRO A 395 -6.71 7.75 15.34
N GLY A 396 -7.21 8.38 16.41
CA GLY A 396 -8.47 8.03 17.07
C GLY A 396 -9.73 8.27 16.25
N VAL A 397 -9.65 9.13 15.24
CA VAL A 397 -10.73 9.38 14.28
C VAL A 397 -10.58 8.47 13.06
N ILE A 398 -9.35 8.29 12.56
CA ILE A 398 -9.04 7.40 11.43
C ILE A 398 -9.60 6.00 11.67
N VAL A 399 -9.43 5.43 12.86
CA VAL A 399 -9.90 4.08 13.19
C VAL A 399 -11.42 3.89 13.05
N LYS A 400 -12.21 4.97 13.17
CA LYS A 400 -13.67 4.93 13.00
C LYS A 400 -14.10 4.87 11.54
N TYR A 401 -13.33 5.49 10.65
CA TYR A 401 -13.70 5.68 9.23
C TYR A 401 -13.02 4.69 8.30
N VAL A 402 -11.73 4.43 8.54
CA VAL A 402 -11.02 3.35 7.89
C VAL A 402 -11.45 2.11 8.64
N GLN A 403 -12.40 1.35 8.08
CA GLN A 403 -12.77 0.04 8.62
C GLN A 403 -11.51 -0.82 8.65
N PHE A 404 -10.75 -0.77 9.75
CA PHE A 404 -9.90 -1.86 10.17
C PHE A 404 -10.88 -2.98 10.43
N PRO A 405 -11.05 -3.94 9.52
CA PRO A 405 -12.10 -4.91 9.69
C PRO A 405 -11.75 -5.65 10.98
N GLN A 406 -12.64 -5.62 11.97
CA GLN A 406 -12.56 -6.42 13.21
C GLN A 406 -12.45 -7.94 12.93
N SER A 407 -12.26 -8.34 11.67
CA SER A 407 -12.27 -9.71 11.18
C SER A 407 -11.32 -10.03 10.01
N SER A 408 -10.32 -9.21 9.63
CA SER A 408 -9.04 -9.74 9.04
C SER A 408 -8.04 -8.68 8.50
N CYS A 409 -7.14 -8.15 9.33
CA CYS A 409 -5.85 -7.56 8.92
C CYS A 409 -4.98 -8.56 8.13
N LEU A 410 -5.07 -9.86 8.42
CA LEU A 410 -4.41 -10.94 7.66
C LEU A 410 -4.69 -10.83 6.16
N SER A 411 -5.88 -10.36 5.78
CA SER A 411 -6.19 -10.21 4.38
C SER A 411 -5.42 -9.07 3.69
N LEU A 412 -4.99 -8.04 4.42
CA LEU A 412 -4.16 -6.94 3.92
C LEU A 412 -2.70 -7.34 3.71
N SER A 413 -2.21 -8.30 4.49
CA SER A 413 -0.90 -8.94 4.29
C SER A 413 -0.87 -9.92 3.10
N THR A 414 -1.98 -10.10 2.38
CA THR A 414 -2.06 -10.97 1.20
C THR A 414 -2.45 -10.18 -0.06
N GLN A 415 -1.80 -10.50 -1.18
CA GLN A 415 -2.13 -9.90 -2.49
C GLN A 415 -3.60 -10.10 -2.89
N SER A 416 -4.21 -11.17 -2.38
CA SER A 416 -5.57 -11.59 -2.64
C SER A 416 -6.63 -10.60 -2.11
N LYS A 417 -6.30 -9.69 -1.18
CA LYS A 417 -7.21 -8.60 -0.77
C LYS A 417 -6.65 -7.18 -0.78
N ILE A 418 -5.36 -6.95 -1.09
CA ILE A 418 -4.86 -5.61 -1.48
C ILE A 418 -5.82 -5.02 -2.52
N VAL A 419 -6.10 -5.74 -3.60
CA VAL A 419 -7.01 -5.26 -4.67
C VAL A 419 -8.47 -5.07 -4.17
N PRO A 420 -9.15 -6.05 -3.51
CA PRO A 420 -10.49 -5.91 -2.92
C PRO A 420 -10.72 -4.86 -1.81
N LEU A 421 -9.83 -4.69 -0.84
CA LEU A 421 -9.98 -3.63 0.19
C LEU A 421 -9.74 -2.24 -0.41
N PHE A 422 -8.93 -2.15 -1.46
CA PHE A 422 -8.87 -0.99 -2.34
C PHE A 422 -10.06 -0.89 -3.32
N LEU A 423 -10.98 -1.86 -3.39
CA LEU A 423 -12.18 -1.85 -4.24
C LEU A 423 -13.48 -1.63 -3.44
N GLN A 424 -13.50 -1.77 -2.11
CA GLN A 424 -14.74 -1.55 -1.37
C GLN A 424 -15.19 -0.10 -1.56
N ARG A 425 -16.38 0.03 -2.17
CA ARG A 425 -17.20 1.24 -2.09
C ARG A 425 -17.27 1.62 -0.63
N THR A 426 -16.54 2.65 -0.22
CA THR A 426 -17.05 3.50 0.84
C THR A 426 -18.38 3.99 0.31
N ARG A 427 -19.48 3.34 0.74
CA ARG A 427 -20.77 4.00 0.64
C ARG A 427 -20.54 5.32 1.36
N PRO A 428 -20.79 6.48 0.74
CA PRO A 428 -21.04 7.64 1.56
C PRO A 428 -22.23 7.22 2.41
N GLN A 429 -22.08 7.13 3.73
CA GLN A 429 -23.22 7.43 4.58
C GLN A 429 -23.53 8.90 4.29
N ALA A 430 -24.32 9.11 3.24
CA ALA A 430 -24.84 10.39 2.81
C ALA A 430 -25.91 10.91 3.79
N SER A 431 -25.79 10.57 5.08
CA SER A 431 -26.69 11.01 6.13
C SER A 431 -26.07 12.04 7.08
N HIS A 432 -24.76 12.33 7.01
CA HIS A 432 -24.12 13.31 7.92
C HIS A 432 -23.12 14.29 7.28
N LEU A 433 -23.03 14.39 5.95
CA LEU A 433 -22.36 15.54 5.32
C LEU A 433 -23.33 16.74 5.33
N PRO A 434 -22.91 17.95 5.71
CA PRO A 434 -23.75 19.14 5.58
C PRO A 434 -24.26 19.27 4.14
N VAL A 435 -25.58 19.40 4.00
CA VAL A 435 -26.34 19.41 2.73
C VAL A 435 -25.93 20.56 1.78
N HIS A 436 -24.98 21.41 2.15
CA HIS A 436 -24.50 22.53 1.34
C HIS A 436 -23.40 22.18 0.31
N CYS A 437 -22.92 20.94 0.24
CA CYS A 437 -21.83 20.57 -0.71
C CYS A 437 -22.26 19.68 -1.90
N LEU A 438 -23.55 19.34 -2.07
CA LEU A 438 -24.03 18.41 -3.12
C LEU A 438 -24.75 19.07 -4.31
N LEU A 439 -24.65 20.39 -4.49
CA LEU A 439 -25.19 21.09 -5.67
C LEU A 439 -24.11 21.93 -6.36
N TRP A 440 -23.23 21.31 -7.14
CA TRP A 440 -22.31 22.06 -8.02
C TRP A 440 -21.92 21.38 -9.36
N PRO A 441 -22.82 20.68 -10.06
CA PRO A 441 -22.60 20.57 -11.52
C PRO A 441 -23.83 20.89 -12.38
N LEU A 442 -24.71 21.79 -11.95
CA LEU A 442 -25.80 22.28 -12.79
C LEU A 442 -25.84 23.81 -12.81
N TRP A 443 -24.80 24.44 -13.38
CA TRP A 443 -24.93 25.79 -13.96
C TRP A 443 -23.70 26.16 -14.81
N GLN A 444 -23.53 25.47 -15.94
CA GLN A 444 -22.90 26.08 -17.11
C GLN A 444 -23.57 25.56 -18.37
N ARG A 445 -24.57 26.32 -18.84
CA ARG A 445 -24.93 26.53 -20.25
C ARG A 445 -26.08 27.53 -20.28
N GLY A 446 -25.76 28.78 -20.59
CA GLY A 446 -26.75 29.76 -20.98
C GLY A 446 -27.30 29.42 -22.36
N VAL A 447 -28.60 29.16 -22.46
CA VAL A 447 -29.39 29.29 -23.69
C VAL A 447 -30.79 29.80 -23.30
N SER A 448 -31.21 30.84 -24.02
CA SER A 448 -32.47 31.59 -23.96
C SER A 448 -33.76 30.74 -23.85
N LEU A 449 -34.65 31.14 -22.93
CA LEU A 449 -36.02 30.62 -22.79
C LEU A 449 -36.97 31.32 -23.79
N GLY A 450 -37.43 30.57 -24.79
CA GLY A 450 -38.60 30.88 -25.60
C GLY A 450 -39.85 30.18 -25.04
N LYS A 451 -40.91 30.95 -24.77
CA LYS A 451 -42.21 30.49 -24.27
C LYS A 451 -43.02 29.78 -25.37
N THR A 452 -43.59 28.60 -25.09
CA THR A 452 -44.95 28.23 -25.58
C THR A 452 -45.59 27.05 -24.83
N LYS A 453 -46.88 27.22 -24.50
CA LYS A 453 -47.89 26.24 -24.02
C LYS A 453 -48.28 25.25 -25.12
N VAL A 454 -48.68 24.01 -24.77
CA VAL A 454 -49.90 23.22 -25.20
C VAL A 454 -49.93 21.92 -24.34
N SER A 455 -50.83 21.66 -23.38
CA SER A 455 -52.20 21.06 -23.37
C SER A 455 -52.40 19.57 -23.76
N ARG A 456 -53.03 18.80 -22.83
CA ARG A 456 -54.05 17.71 -23.03
C ARG A 456 -53.56 16.33 -23.61
N VAL A 457 -54.04 15.09 -23.30
CA VAL A 457 -55.27 14.46 -22.72
C VAL A 457 -54.96 13.07 -22.09
N LEU A 458 -55.84 12.64 -21.17
CA LEU A 458 -56.14 11.35 -20.51
C LEU A 458 -56.15 10.03 -21.34
N SER A 459 -55.95 8.88 -20.67
CA SER A 459 -57.00 7.83 -20.53
C SER A 459 -56.66 6.78 -19.44
N LEU A 460 -57.69 6.37 -18.70
CA LEU A 460 -57.76 5.35 -17.66
C LEU A 460 -58.41 4.08 -18.24
N GLY A 461 -58.02 2.89 -17.78
CA GLY A 461 -58.66 1.62 -18.12
C GLY A 461 -58.59 0.58 -16.99
N HIS A 462 -59.77 0.21 -16.50
CA HIS A 462 -60.23 -0.71 -15.44
C HIS A 462 -59.44 -1.98 -14.99
N ILE A 463 -59.61 -2.27 -13.69
CA ILE A 463 -59.45 -3.50 -12.86
C ILE A 463 -60.88 -4.15 -12.72
N PRO A 464 -61.19 -5.46 -12.44
CA PRO A 464 -60.68 -6.34 -11.34
C PRO A 464 -60.85 -7.89 -11.52
N PRO A 465 -60.90 -8.80 -10.49
CA PRO A 465 -60.25 -8.92 -9.15
C PRO A 465 -59.66 -10.35 -8.80
N ARG A 466 -59.11 -10.45 -7.55
CA ARG A 466 -58.88 -11.61 -6.62
C ARG A 466 -57.42 -12.11 -6.55
N ASN A 467 -56.81 -12.44 -5.40
CA ASN A 467 -57.22 -12.55 -3.99
C ASN A 467 -55.97 -12.59 -3.06
N ASN A 468 -56.09 -12.02 -1.86
CA ASN A 468 -55.48 -12.36 -0.56
C ASN A 468 -54.01 -12.83 -0.43
N GLN A 469 -53.16 -12.07 0.26
CA GLN A 469 -52.95 -12.15 1.73
C GLN A 469 -51.89 -11.14 2.20
N VAL A 470 -52.20 -10.45 3.30
CA VAL A 470 -51.36 -9.55 4.08
C VAL A 470 -51.03 -10.24 5.40
N GLN A 471 -49.77 -10.22 5.85
CA GLN A 471 -49.33 -10.35 7.25
C GLN A 471 -47.87 -9.86 7.32
N LEU A 472 -47.61 -8.64 7.78
CA LEU A 472 -47.34 -8.22 9.18
C LEU A 472 -46.05 -8.77 9.79
N CYS A 473 -45.09 -7.85 10.01
CA CYS A 473 -43.94 -7.98 10.91
C CYS A 473 -44.37 -8.30 12.35
N PRO A 474 -43.44 -8.82 13.16
CA PRO A 474 -43.07 -8.02 14.33
C PRO A 474 -41.56 -7.95 14.60
N ALA A 475 -41.19 -6.81 15.19
CA ALA A 475 -39.92 -6.54 15.82
C ALA A 475 -39.73 -7.37 17.10
N ILE A 476 -38.48 -7.71 17.43
CA ILE A 476 -38.06 -8.07 18.79
C ILE A 476 -36.74 -7.35 19.08
N TYR A 477 -36.81 -6.39 19.99
CA TYR A 477 -35.72 -5.95 20.86
C TYR A 477 -35.76 -6.81 22.12
N VAL A 478 -34.63 -7.35 22.59
CA VAL A 478 -34.33 -7.56 24.03
C VAL A 478 -32.81 -7.66 24.23
N PHE A 479 -32.30 -6.73 25.05
CA PHE A 479 -31.02 -6.57 25.79
C PHE A 479 -29.66 -6.84 25.13
#